data_AF-A0A1F6WZM1-F1
#
_entry.id   AF-A0A1F6WZM1-F1
#
_cell.length_a   1.000
_cell.length_b   1.000
_cell.length_c   1.000
_cell.angle_alpha   90.00
_cell.angle_beta   90.00
_cell.angle_gamma   90.00
#
_symmetry.space_group_name_H-M   'P 1'
#
loop_
_entity.id
_entity.type
_entity.pdbx_description
1 polymer ?
#
loop_
_entity_poly.entity_id
_entity_poly.type
_entity_poly.pdbx_seq_one_letter_code
_entity_poly.pdbx_strand_id
1 'polypeptide(L)'
;MEENKNKRYWQPAVFLFTQVSTWIAFPIVLALIFGKMLDKHYGTKPVIFLVLALFGFLFSCFGIVRVIRKYVKELKDLNKEK
;
A
#
# COMPACT_ATOMS: atom_id res chain seq x y z
N MET A 1 -10.47 35.63 -21.58
CA MET A 1 -9.53 34.51 -21.66
C MET A 1 -8.80 34.44 -20.34
N GLU A 2 -9.17 33.52 -19.45
CA GLU A 2 -8.32 33.14 -18.32
C GLU A 2 -8.33 31.62 -18.23
N GLU A 3 -7.27 31.02 -18.74
CA GLU A 3 -7.09 29.57 -18.76
C GLU A 3 -7.00 29.00 -17.35
N ASN A 4 -7.72 27.90 -17.18
CA ASN A 4 -7.74 26.96 -16.07
C ASN A 4 -6.31 26.50 -15.68
N LYS A 5 -5.59 27.32 -14.91
CA LYS A 5 -4.28 26.99 -14.31
C LYS A 5 -4.39 26.24 -12.99
N ASN A 6 -5.53 25.61 -12.69
CA ASN A 6 -5.62 24.68 -11.57
C ASN A 6 -5.06 23.31 -12.00
N LYS A 7 -3.75 23.29 -12.30
CA LYS A 7 -2.99 22.05 -12.49
C LYS A 7 -2.88 21.34 -11.14
N ARG A 8 -4.01 20.72 -10.75
CA ARG A 8 -4.24 19.66 -9.76
C ARG A 8 -3.06 19.33 -8.83
N TYR A 9 -2.55 20.30 -8.07
CA TYR A 9 -1.44 20.12 -7.12
C TYR A 9 -1.72 19.04 -6.06
N TRP A 10 -3.00 18.74 -5.82
CA TRP A 10 -3.48 17.72 -4.90
C TRP A 10 -3.48 16.30 -5.49
N GLN A 11 -3.46 16.14 -6.82
CA GLN A 11 -3.54 14.83 -7.48
C GLN A 11 -2.41 13.87 -7.06
N PRO A 12 -1.13 14.30 -7.05
CA PRO A 12 -0.04 13.41 -6.70
C PRO A 12 -0.14 12.93 -5.25
N ALA A 13 -0.54 13.83 -4.33
CA ALA A 13 -0.72 13.50 -2.92
C ALA A 13 -1.84 12.46 -2.72
N VAL A 14 -2.99 12.65 -3.36
CA VAL A 14 -4.12 11.70 -3.31
C VAL A 14 -3.74 10.36 -3.93
N PHE A 15 -2.99 10.38 -5.04
CA PHE A 15 -2.53 9.15 -5.69
C PHE A 15 -1.59 8.35 -4.80
N LEU A 16 -0.57 8.99 -4.21
CA LEU A 16 0.34 8.35 -3.25
C LEU A 16 -0.39 7.81 -2.04
N PHE A 17 -1.30 8.59 -1.47
CA PHE A 17 -2.10 8.16 -0.32
C PHE A 17 -2.90 6.90 -0.66
N THR A 18 -3.62 6.91 -1.78
CA THR A 18 -4.41 5.76 -2.23
C THR A 18 -3.53 4.53 -2.44
N GLN A 19 -2.35 4.72 -3.03
CA GLN A 19 -1.42 3.64 -3.30
C GLN A 19 -0.87 3.04 -2.00
N VAL A 20 -0.45 3.87 -1.03
CA VAL A 20 0.02 3.42 0.30
C VAL A 20 -1.10 2.74 1.08
N SER A 21 -2.29 3.34 1.14
CA SER A 21 -3.46 2.75 1.80
C SER A 21 -3.85 1.40 1.19
N THR A 22 -3.74 1.26 -0.14
CA THR A 22 -3.98 -0.03 -0.81
C THR A 22 -2.95 -1.08 -0.37
N TRP A 23 -1.67 -0.74 -0.31
CA TRP A 23 -0.62 -1.66 0.16
C TRP A 23 -0.78 -2.08 1.61
N ILE A 24 -1.45 -1.28 2.45
CA ILE A 24 -1.76 -1.62 3.85
C ILE A 24 -3.04 -2.45 3.94
N ALA A 25 -4.13 -1.95 3.36
CA ALA A 25 -5.44 -2.56 3.48
C ALA A 25 -5.51 -3.92 2.78
N PHE A 26 -4.89 -4.05 1.60
CA PHE A 26 -4.91 -5.29 0.81
C PHE A 26 -4.39 -6.51 1.60
N PRO A 27 -3.16 -6.52 2.14
CA PRO A 27 -2.66 -7.67 2.89
C PRO A 27 -3.41 -7.91 4.20
N ILE A 28 -3.93 -6.88 4.87
CA ILE A 28 -4.73 -7.05 6.10
C ILE A 28 -6.06 -7.74 5.81
N VAL A 29 -6.78 -7.30 4.78
CA VAL A 29 -8.05 -7.91 4.37
C VAL A 29 -7.81 -9.34 3.88
N LEU A 30 -6.75 -9.57 3.12
CA LEU A 30 -6.36 -10.90 2.65
C LEU A 30 -6.02 -11.81 3.84
N ALA A 31 -5.25 -11.33 4.82
CA ALA A 31 -4.94 -12.07 6.03
C ALA A 31 -6.19 -12.39 6.87
N LEU A 32 -7.15 -11.48 6.95
CA LEU A 32 -8.43 -11.70 7.64
C LEU A 32 -9.27 -12.81 7.00
N ILE A 33 -9.44 -12.77 5.67
CA ILE A 33 -10.27 -13.74 4.96
C ILE A 33 -9.62 -15.13 5.00
N PHE A 34 -8.35 -15.21 4.60
CA PHE A 34 -7.63 -16.48 4.54
C PHE A 34 -7.33 -17.03 5.94
N GLY A 35 -6.89 -16.19 6.87
CA GLY A 35 -6.59 -16.60 8.24
C GLY A 35 -7.81 -17.16 8.95
N LYS A 36 -8.96 -16.47 8.85
CA LYS A 36 -10.22 -16.93 9.48
C LYS A 36 -10.76 -18.20 8.82
N MET A 37 -10.64 -18.34 7.50
CA MET A 37 -11.04 -19.57 6.79
C MET A 37 -10.20 -20.76 7.22
N LEU A 38 -8.88 -20.58 7.30
CA LEU A 38 -7.95 -21.66 7.65
C LEU A 38 -8.04 -22.02 9.13
N ASP A 39 -8.14 -21.05 10.04
CA ASP A 39 -8.35 -21.32 11.47
C ASP A 39 -9.66 -22.10 11.71
N LYS A 40 -10.74 -21.79 10.96
CA LYS A 40 -12.00 -22.55 11.03
C LYS A 40 -11.86 -23.98 10.50
N HIS A 41 -11.04 -24.19 9.47
CA HIS A 41 -10.81 -25.51 8.87
C HIS A 41 -9.97 -26.43 9.76
N TYR A 42 -8.93 -25.90 10.42
CA TYR A 42 -8.02 -26.68 11.26
C TYR A 42 -8.43 -26.77 12.74
N GLY A 43 -9.48 -26.04 13.16
CA GLY A 43 -9.95 -26.03 14.55
C GLY A 43 -8.95 -25.41 15.54
N THR A 44 -7.89 -24.81 15.03
CA THR A 44 -6.87 -24.12 15.81
C THR A 44 -7.38 -22.76 16.27
N LYS A 45 -6.99 -22.37 17.49
CA LYS A 45 -7.05 -20.97 17.99
C LYS A 45 -6.42 -20.03 16.94
N PRO A 46 -6.64 -18.69 16.96
CA PRO A 46 -6.32 -17.79 15.84
C PRO A 46 -4.82 -17.56 15.61
N VAL A 47 -4.06 -18.63 15.42
CA VAL A 47 -2.61 -18.69 15.25
C VAL A 47 -2.28 -18.54 13.77
N ILE A 48 -3.07 -19.13 12.88
CA ILE A 48 -2.86 -18.99 11.43
C ILE A 48 -3.17 -17.56 11.02
N PHE A 49 -4.26 -16.98 11.52
CA PHE A 49 -4.53 -15.56 11.36
C PHE A 49 -3.36 -14.69 11.84
N LEU A 50 -2.78 -14.98 13.00
CA LEU A 50 -1.67 -14.19 13.57
C LEU A 50 -0.43 -14.22 12.68
N VAL A 51 -0.05 -15.42 12.21
CA VAL A 51 1.09 -15.61 11.29
C VAL A 51 0.82 -14.90 9.97
N LEU A 52 -0.38 -15.06 9.41
CA LEU A 52 -0.74 -14.45 8.13
C LEU A 52 -0.82 -12.92 8.22
N ALA A 53 -1.29 -12.38 9.34
CA ALA A 53 -1.27 -10.94 9.61
C ALA A 53 0.16 -10.41 9.72
N LEU A 54 1.06 -11.16 10.38
CA LEU A 54 2.47 -10.80 10.46
C LEU A 54 3.13 -10.76 9.07
N PHE A 55 2.89 -11.79 8.25
CA PHE A 55 3.36 -11.82 6.86
C PHE A 55 2.75 -10.69 6.03
N GLY A 56 1.45 -10.42 6.19
CA GLY A 56 0.77 -9.33 5.51
C GLY A 56 1.34 -7.95 5.89
N PHE A 57 1.67 -7.76 7.16
CA PHE A 57 2.33 -6.55 7.65
C PHE A 57 3.72 -6.36 7.04
N LEU A 58 4.53 -7.41 7.00
CA LEU A 58 5.83 -7.36 6.33
C LEU A 58 5.68 -7.05 4.84
N PHE A 59 4.73 -7.69 4.16
CA PHE A 59 4.45 -7.46 2.75
C PHE A 59 4.04 -6.01 2.46
N SER A 60 3.21 -5.43 3.34
CA SER A 60 2.84 -4.01 3.30
C SER A 60 4.07 -3.11 3.41
N CYS A 61 4.94 -3.34 4.41
CA CYS A 61 6.17 -2.58 4.59
C CYS A 61 7.06 -2.61 3.35
N PHE A 62 7.27 -3.79 2.76
CA PHE A 62 8.05 -3.92 1.51
C PHE A 62 7.39 -3.18 0.33
N GLY A 63 6.08 -3.30 0.18
CA GLY A 63 5.31 -2.61 -0.86
C GLY A 63 5.43 -1.10 -0.76
N ILE A 64 5.21 -0.54 0.42
CA ILE A 64 5.31 0.91 0.69
C ILE A 64 6.73 1.41 0.41
N VAL A 65 7.75 0.73 0.90
CA VAL A 65 9.16 1.12 0.66
C VAL A 65 9.47 1.14 -0.83
N ARG A 66 8.98 0.15 -1.60
CA ARG A 66 9.15 0.12 -3.06
C ARG A 66 8.46 1.31 -3.75
N VAL A 67 7.24 1.64 -3.33
CA VAL A 67 6.47 2.79 -3.87
C VAL A 67 7.19 4.11 -3.58
N ILE A 68 7.63 4.32 -2.34
CA ILE A 68 8.34 5.54 -1.94
C ILE A 68 9.66 5.65 -2.70
N ARG A 69 10.44 4.57 -2.81
CA ARG A 69 11.70 4.59 -3.57
C ARG A 69 11.48 4.95 -5.03
N LYS A 70 10.41 4.43 -5.65
CA LYS A 70 10.04 4.77 -7.03
C LYS A 70 9.68 6.26 -7.14
N TYR A 71 8.85 6.77 -6.24
CA TYR A 71 8.44 8.17 -6.21
C TYR A 71 9.63 9.13 -6.01
N VAL A 72 10.53 8.83 -5.06
CA VAL A 72 11.74 9.63 -4.82
C VAL A 72 12.66 9.63 -6.04
N LYS A 73 12.78 8.50 -6.75
CA LYS A 73 13.57 8.42 -7.98
C LYS A 73 12.96 9.28 -9.08
N GLU A 74 11.65 9.18 -9.28
CA GLU A 74 10.91 9.97 -10.27
C GLU A 74 11.04 11.48 -10.03
N LEU A 75 10.96 11.91 -8.76
CA LEU A 75 11.23 13.31 -8.39
C LEU A 75 12.68 13.74 -8.66
N LYS A 76 13.65 12.86 -8.42
CA LYS A 76 15.07 13.14 -8.70
C LYS A 76 15.33 13.33 -10.20
N ASP A 77 14.73 12.47 -11.03
CA ASP A 77 14.91 12.51 -12.47
C ASP A 77 14.24 13.78 -13.06
N LEU A 78 13.04 14.12 -12.60
CA LEU A 78 12.35 15.38 -12.96
C LEU A 78 13.15 16.64 -12.61
N ASN A 79 13.93 16.61 -11.53
CA ASN A 79 14.77 17.75 -11.11
C ASN A 79 16.13 17.78 -11.82
N LYS A 80 16.52 16.71 -12.53
CA LYS A 80 17.80 16.62 -13.25
C LYS A 80 17.69 17.05 -14.72
N GLU A 81 16.50 16.96 -15.31
CA GLU A 81 16.20 17.45 -16.66
C GLU A 81 15.84 18.94 -16.71
N LYS A 82 15.80 19.61 -15.56
CA LYS A 82 15.47 21.03 -15.42
C LYS A 82 16.71 21.85 -15.10
#